data_AF-A0A840CFZ2-F1
#
_entry.id   AF-A0A840CFZ2-F1
#
_cell.length_a   1.000
_cell.length_b   1.000
_cell.length_c   1.000
_cell.angle_alpha   90.00
_cell.angle_beta   90.00
_cell.angle_gamma   90.00
#
_symmetry.space_group_name_H-M   'P 1'
#
loop_
_entity.id
_entity.type
_entity.pdbx_description
1 polymer ?
#
loop_
_entity_poly.entity_id
_entity_poly.type
_entity_poly.pdbx_seq_one_letter_code
_entity_poly.pdbx_strand_id
1 'polypeptide(L)'
;MKKKHIIIAVIAVVVIAFLVMRNCSGGGSKYEQFDQKIELTPNESKVKGYLSEVLEIVDGTYTFDFKGNSAVSYNSGKGKIQVKIKSVSKGDPNDYGLNDGSSGPLYLTVCDKNGTPITDFTDIESESTSDGILKDMMTTNSENWISFEITIHGGKKIPETAATFFVTSKKIEKLEYSSSTSTSDSDTDTDSDSESMSNSDNKDWDKVLDDYEDYVDKTIKVLKKLKNDDLSAMTEYPDMMEKAKDLEQSLKKAQKSKSLSSKQVSRMMKIQTKMLQVAKDME
;
A
#
# COMPACT_ATOMS: atom_id res chain seq x y z
N MET A 1 20.66 30.40 -12.20
CA MET A 1 20.09 30.04 -10.88
C MET A 1 18.58 30.21 -10.80
N LYS A 2 17.99 31.38 -11.12
CA LYS A 2 16.53 31.59 -11.00
C LYS A 2 15.66 30.65 -11.87
N LYS A 3 16.10 30.29 -13.08
CA LYS A 3 15.39 29.36 -13.98
C LYS A 3 15.29 27.93 -13.43
N LYS A 4 16.39 27.40 -12.85
CA LYS A 4 16.41 26.10 -12.18
C LYS A 4 15.43 26.06 -11.00
N HIS A 5 15.32 27.16 -10.26
CA HIS A 5 14.38 27.28 -9.14
C HIS A 5 12.92 27.39 -9.60
N ILE A 6 12.64 28.02 -10.75
CA ILE A 6 11.29 28.08 -11.33
C ILE A 6 10.85 26.72 -11.87
N ILE A 7 11.74 25.99 -12.57
CA ILE A 7 11.45 24.64 -13.09
C ILE A 7 11.24 23.65 -11.92
N ILE A 8 12.11 23.69 -10.89
CA ILE A 8 11.94 22.91 -9.66
C ILE A 8 10.64 23.31 -8.94
N ALA A 9 10.29 24.59 -8.91
CA ALA A 9 9.04 25.06 -8.31
C ALA A 9 7.79 24.59 -9.08
N VAL A 10 7.84 24.47 -10.41
CA VAL A 10 6.68 24.00 -11.17
C VAL A 10 6.53 22.48 -11.15
N ILE A 11 7.65 21.73 -11.17
CA ILE A 11 7.64 20.27 -10.91
C ILE A 11 7.14 20.00 -9.48
N ALA A 12 7.59 20.80 -8.50
CA ALA A 12 7.08 20.76 -7.15
C ALA A 12 5.59 21.12 -7.11
N VAL A 13 5.11 22.15 -7.82
CA VAL A 13 3.68 22.55 -7.86
C VAL A 13 2.78 21.50 -8.50
N VAL A 14 3.29 20.61 -9.35
CA VAL A 14 2.50 19.52 -9.97
C VAL A 14 2.43 18.31 -9.05
N VAL A 15 3.56 17.95 -8.43
CA VAL A 15 3.57 16.98 -7.32
C VAL A 15 2.74 17.51 -6.15
N ILE A 16 2.74 18.82 -5.95
CA ILE A 16 1.97 19.54 -4.95
C ILE A 16 0.52 19.76 -5.40
N ALA A 17 0.15 19.77 -6.68
CA ALA A 17 -1.27 19.82 -7.07
C ALA A 17 -2.01 18.52 -6.71
N PHE A 18 -1.29 17.40 -6.65
CA PHE A 18 -1.73 16.19 -5.96
C PHE A 18 -1.78 16.34 -4.42
N LEU A 19 -1.07 17.31 -3.84
CA LEU A 19 -1.09 17.66 -2.42
C LEU A 19 -2.04 18.83 -2.07
N VAL A 20 -2.44 19.72 -3.00
CA VAL A 20 -3.30 20.89 -2.75
C VAL A 20 -4.77 20.59 -3.07
N MET A 21 -5.09 19.54 -3.81
CA MET A 21 -6.44 18.94 -3.80
C MET A 21 -6.75 18.18 -2.49
N ARG A 22 -5.97 18.43 -1.42
CA ARG A 22 -6.32 18.08 -0.04
C ARG A 22 -6.63 19.30 0.84
N ASN A 23 -6.54 20.55 0.37
CA ASN A 23 -6.67 21.69 1.28
C ASN A 23 -7.30 22.98 0.74
N CYS A 24 -8.31 22.87 -0.13
CA CYS A 24 -9.31 23.94 -0.28
C CYS A 24 -10.56 23.65 0.58
N SER A 25 -10.40 23.77 1.90
CA SER A 25 -11.47 24.29 2.74
C SER A 25 -10.83 25.06 3.90
N GLY A 26 -10.91 26.39 3.83
CA GLY A 26 -10.68 27.23 4.99
C GLY A 26 -11.65 26.84 6.11
N GLY A 27 -11.09 26.67 7.30
CA GLY A 27 -11.84 26.30 8.51
C GLY A 27 -10.90 25.62 9.48
N GLY A 28 -10.32 26.40 10.40
CA GLY A 28 -9.38 25.89 11.39
C GLY A 28 -9.96 24.71 12.17
N SER A 29 -9.34 23.54 12.03
CA SER A 29 -9.45 22.46 13.01
C SER A 29 -8.04 21.94 13.26
N LYS A 30 -7.64 21.88 14.53
CA LYS A 30 -6.35 21.34 14.95
C LYS A 30 -6.40 19.83 14.69
N TYR A 31 -5.61 19.35 13.75
CA TYR A 31 -5.48 17.92 13.47
C TYR A 31 -4.60 17.26 14.54
N GLU A 32 -5.07 16.20 15.19
CA GLU A 32 -4.27 15.43 16.15
C GLU A 32 -3.40 14.39 15.43
N GLN A 33 -2.09 14.66 15.44
CA GLN A 33 -1.08 13.65 15.15
C GLN A 33 -0.80 12.84 16.42
N PHE A 34 -0.51 11.55 16.28
CA PHE A 34 -0.05 10.71 17.37
C PHE A 34 1.24 9.98 16.99
N ASP A 35 2.09 9.78 17.99
CA ASP A 35 3.33 9.01 17.94
C ASP A 35 3.39 8.20 19.24
N GLN A 36 3.00 6.94 19.16
CA GLN A 36 2.94 6.01 20.29
C GLN A 36 4.12 5.05 20.20
N LYS A 37 4.78 4.86 21.34
CA LYS A 37 5.73 3.79 21.57
C LYS A 37 5.16 2.90 22.65
N ILE A 38 4.77 1.68 22.29
CA ILE A 38 4.19 0.71 23.23
C ILE A 38 5.19 -0.41 23.44
N GLU A 39 5.45 -0.75 24.69
CA GLU A 39 6.23 -1.94 25.04
C GLU A 39 5.29 -3.14 25.13
N LEU A 40 5.61 -4.21 24.40
CA LEU A 40 4.84 -5.44 24.35
C LEU A 40 5.73 -6.62 24.75
N THR A 41 5.17 -7.57 25.48
CA THR A 41 5.83 -8.85 25.79
C THR A 41 5.07 -10.03 25.18
N PRO A 42 5.73 -11.14 24.82
CA PRO A 42 5.04 -12.34 24.36
C PRO A 42 4.11 -12.86 25.47
N ASN A 43 2.88 -13.21 25.11
CA ASN A 43 1.95 -13.92 26.00
C ASN A 43 2.42 -15.37 26.22
N GLU A 44 3.05 -15.95 25.21
CA GLU A 44 3.66 -17.26 25.25
C GLU A 44 4.88 -17.30 24.32
N SER A 45 5.82 -18.22 24.59
CA SER A 45 7.03 -18.37 23.80
C SER A 45 6.82 -19.14 22.49
N LYS A 46 5.65 -19.74 22.26
CA LYS A 46 5.39 -20.52 21.05
C LYS A 46 4.77 -19.67 19.95
N VAL A 47 5.22 -19.88 18.71
CA VAL A 47 4.43 -19.46 17.53
C VAL A 47 3.24 -20.40 17.41
N LYS A 48 2.04 -19.87 17.18
CA LYS A 48 0.83 -20.68 16.94
C LYS A 48 0.77 -21.14 15.49
N GLY A 49 -0.08 -22.13 15.21
CA GLY A 49 -0.36 -22.58 13.85
C GLY A 49 0.64 -23.60 13.33
N TYR A 50 0.81 -23.65 12.01
CA TYR A 50 1.48 -24.77 11.35
C TYR A 50 3.01 -24.79 11.52
N LEU A 51 3.63 -23.66 11.88
CA LEU A 51 5.06 -23.55 12.22
C LEU A 51 5.33 -23.65 13.74
N SER A 52 4.34 -24.08 14.54
CA SER A 52 4.45 -24.10 16.01
C SER A 52 5.52 -25.04 16.57
N GLU A 53 5.86 -26.09 15.83
CA GLU A 53 6.95 -27.01 16.20
C GLU A 53 8.31 -26.54 15.69
N VAL A 54 8.34 -25.54 14.81
CA VAL A 54 9.55 -25.06 14.11
C VAL A 54 10.07 -23.75 14.71
N LEU A 55 9.16 -22.85 15.11
CA LEU A 55 9.48 -21.50 15.53
C LEU A 55 8.99 -21.20 16.95
N GLU A 56 9.85 -20.54 17.72
CA GLU A 56 9.54 -19.98 19.03
C GLU A 56 9.86 -18.48 19.06
N ILE A 57 9.07 -17.73 19.82
CA ILE A 57 9.32 -16.33 20.15
C ILE A 57 10.33 -16.29 21.30
N VAL A 58 11.42 -15.55 21.13
CA VAL A 58 12.37 -15.34 22.22
C VAL A 58 11.71 -14.44 23.27
N ASP A 59 11.79 -14.82 24.54
CA ASP A 59 11.26 -14.00 25.63
C ASP A 59 11.97 -12.64 25.70
N GLY A 60 11.21 -11.59 26.01
CA GLY A 60 11.73 -10.23 26.05
C GLY A 60 10.66 -9.15 25.90
N THR A 61 11.12 -7.90 25.97
CA THR A 61 10.28 -6.71 25.76
C THR A 61 10.57 -6.11 24.39
N TYR A 62 9.52 -5.87 23.61
CA TYR A 62 9.60 -5.42 22.24
C TYR A 62 8.86 -4.10 22.06
N THR A 63 9.46 -3.15 21.35
CA THR A 63 8.85 -1.85 21.11
C THR A 63 8.02 -1.87 19.83
N PHE A 64 6.74 -1.55 19.96
CA PHE A 64 5.85 -1.24 18.85
C PHE A 64 5.78 0.27 18.63
N ASP A 65 6.36 0.72 17.52
CA ASP A 65 6.32 2.10 17.07
C ASP A 65 5.06 2.32 16.21
N PHE A 66 4.08 3.07 16.71
CA PHE A 66 2.81 3.32 16.02
C PHE A 66 2.53 4.81 15.85
N LYS A 67 2.49 5.29 14.61
CA LYS A 67 2.40 6.72 14.26
C LYS A 67 1.26 6.97 13.30
N GLY A 68 0.60 8.10 13.42
CA GLY A 68 -0.50 8.41 12.52
C GLY A 68 -1.18 9.74 12.78
N ASN A 69 -2.30 9.91 12.09
CA ASN A 69 -3.15 11.09 12.19
C ASN A 69 -4.60 10.65 12.28
N SER A 70 -5.36 11.23 13.21
CA SER A 70 -6.78 10.92 13.40
C SER A 70 -7.71 11.81 12.56
N ALA A 71 -7.19 12.62 11.62
CA ALA A 71 -7.98 13.50 10.76
C ALA A 71 -8.91 12.77 9.79
N VAL A 72 -10.20 13.10 9.85
CA VAL A 72 -11.37 12.43 9.25
C VAL A 72 -11.25 12.08 7.75
N SER A 73 -10.48 12.84 6.96
CA SER A 73 -10.44 12.65 5.51
C SER A 73 -9.38 11.66 5.04
N TYR A 74 -8.31 11.42 5.81
CA TYR A 74 -7.17 10.56 5.43
C TYR A 74 -6.43 10.01 6.66
N ASN A 75 -7.18 9.57 7.66
CA ASN A 75 -6.63 9.03 8.87
C ASN A 75 -5.98 7.66 8.59
N SER A 76 -4.67 7.59 8.74
CA SER A 76 -3.94 6.33 8.73
C SER A 76 -2.98 6.27 9.91
N GLY A 77 -2.88 5.08 10.50
CA GLY A 77 -1.83 4.70 11.42
C GLY A 77 -0.87 3.74 10.73
N LYS A 78 0.43 3.88 11.00
CA LYS A 78 1.47 2.94 10.59
C LYS A 78 2.16 2.41 11.83
N GLY A 79 2.24 1.10 11.93
CA GLY A 79 2.88 0.40 13.04
C GLY A 79 4.03 -0.45 12.58
N LYS A 80 5.15 -0.44 13.32
CA LYS A 80 6.26 -1.35 13.11
C LYS A 80 6.76 -1.94 14.42
N ILE A 81 7.00 -3.24 14.43
CA ILE A 81 7.65 -3.96 15.52
C ILE A 81 8.63 -4.99 14.94
N GLN A 82 9.76 -5.19 15.61
CA GLN A 82 10.68 -6.28 15.31
C GLN A 82 10.69 -7.25 16.47
N VAL A 83 10.43 -8.52 16.20
CA VAL A 83 10.40 -9.58 17.20
C VAL A 83 11.51 -10.57 16.92
N LYS A 84 12.22 -11.00 17.96
CA LYS A 84 13.26 -12.01 17.84
C LYS A 84 12.61 -13.39 17.86
N ILE A 85 12.78 -14.13 16.77
CA ILE A 85 12.25 -15.48 16.59
C ILE A 85 13.41 -16.46 16.51
N LYS A 86 13.23 -17.61 17.15
CA LYS A 86 14.16 -18.73 17.20
C LYS A 86 13.62 -19.91 16.40
N SER A 87 14.46 -20.50 15.57
CA SER A 87 14.21 -21.82 14.99
C SER A 87 14.63 -22.92 15.98
N VAL A 88 13.70 -23.79 16.34
CA VAL A 88 13.91 -24.90 17.29
C VAL A 88 13.91 -26.27 16.64
N SER A 89 13.41 -26.38 15.41
CA SER A 89 13.50 -27.57 14.57
C SER A 89 13.63 -27.19 13.10
N LYS A 90 13.82 -28.18 12.23
CA LYS A 90 13.76 -27.98 10.78
C LYS A 90 12.31 -27.87 10.30
N GLY A 91 12.07 -26.99 9.34
CA GLY A 91 10.82 -26.84 8.59
C GLY A 91 11.01 -27.10 7.10
N ASP A 92 10.03 -26.72 6.29
CA ASP A 92 10.12 -26.79 4.83
C ASP A 92 10.60 -25.44 4.25
N PRO A 93 11.84 -25.34 3.72
CA PRO A 93 12.33 -24.12 3.11
C PRO A 93 11.64 -23.77 1.77
N ASN A 94 10.85 -24.69 1.20
CA ASN A 94 10.08 -24.47 -0.02
C ASN A 94 8.61 -24.13 0.26
N ASP A 95 8.26 -23.87 1.51
CA ASP A 95 6.94 -23.36 1.86
C ASP A 95 6.61 -22.12 1.04
N TYR A 96 5.44 -22.13 0.40
CA TYR A 96 5.01 -21.05 -0.47
C TYR A 96 4.84 -19.72 0.28
N GLY A 97 4.45 -19.77 1.57
CA GLY A 97 4.33 -18.58 2.40
C GLY A 97 5.67 -17.91 2.75
N LEU A 98 6.80 -18.55 2.42
CA LEU A 98 8.15 -18.00 2.58
C LEU A 98 8.71 -17.43 1.27
N ASN A 99 7.90 -17.35 0.21
CA ASN A 99 8.33 -16.75 -1.05
C ASN A 99 8.17 -15.24 -0.99
N ASP A 100 9.18 -14.54 -1.53
CA ASP A 100 9.21 -13.09 -1.62
C ASP A 100 7.94 -12.55 -2.31
N GLY A 101 7.36 -11.51 -1.71
CA GLY A 101 6.12 -10.87 -2.18
C GLY A 101 4.83 -11.55 -1.74
N SER A 102 4.89 -12.65 -0.99
CA SER A 102 3.79 -13.03 -0.09
C SER A 102 3.91 -12.19 1.20
N SER A 103 2.82 -11.85 1.89
CA SER A 103 2.87 -11.08 3.15
C SER A 103 3.50 -11.87 4.33
N GLY A 104 4.44 -12.77 4.04
CA GLY A 104 5.02 -13.78 4.92
C GLY A 104 3.97 -14.67 5.60
N PRO A 105 4.38 -15.77 6.27
CA PRO A 105 3.44 -16.68 6.89
C PRO A 105 3.07 -16.25 8.32
N LEU A 106 3.74 -15.23 8.89
CA LEU A 106 3.61 -14.87 10.30
C LEU A 106 2.75 -13.62 10.51
N TYR A 107 1.89 -13.71 11.52
CA TYR A 107 0.91 -12.70 11.87
C TYR A 107 0.99 -12.43 13.37
N LEU A 108 1.24 -11.19 13.78
CA LEU A 108 1.31 -10.78 15.18
C LEU A 108 -0.02 -10.16 15.61
N THR A 109 -0.60 -10.67 16.70
CA THR A 109 -1.83 -10.14 17.29
C THR A 109 -1.50 -9.40 18.59
N VAL A 110 -1.80 -8.11 18.66
CA VAL A 110 -1.65 -7.31 19.89
C VAL A 110 -2.77 -7.61 20.86
N CYS A 111 -2.42 -7.76 22.13
CA CYS A 111 -3.32 -8.17 23.21
C CYS A 111 -3.20 -7.24 24.43
N ASP A 112 -4.22 -7.28 25.29
CA ASP A 112 -4.17 -6.65 26.60
C ASP A 112 -3.26 -7.43 27.58
N LYS A 113 -3.15 -6.94 28.81
CA LYS A 113 -2.37 -7.59 29.88
C LYS A 113 -2.84 -9.00 30.27
N ASN A 114 -4.06 -9.39 29.90
CA ASN A 114 -4.63 -10.70 30.19
C ASN A 114 -4.51 -11.65 28.98
N GLY A 115 -3.85 -11.21 27.89
CA GLY A 115 -3.72 -11.97 26.66
C GLY A 115 -4.97 -11.93 25.76
N THR A 116 -5.89 -11.00 26.01
CA THR A 116 -7.11 -10.84 25.18
C THR A 116 -6.78 -9.98 23.95
N PRO A 117 -7.06 -10.44 22.72
CA PRO A 117 -6.81 -9.67 21.50
C PRO A 117 -7.51 -8.30 21.49
N ILE A 118 -6.82 -7.27 20.99
CA ILE A 118 -7.43 -5.96 20.76
C ILE A 118 -8.15 -5.98 19.41
N THR A 119 -9.48 -6.10 19.44
CA THR A 119 -10.32 -6.38 18.25
C THR A 119 -10.45 -5.23 17.25
N ASP A 120 -10.05 -4.02 17.63
CA ASP A 120 -10.08 -2.84 16.75
C ASP A 120 -8.95 -2.82 15.70
N PHE A 121 -8.03 -3.79 15.79
CA PHE A 121 -6.81 -3.88 15.00
C PHE A 121 -6.75 -5.26 14.33
N THR A 122 -6.38 -5.29 13.06
CA THR A 122 -6.09 -6.57 12.39
C THR A 122 -4.74 -7.10 12.84
N ASP A 123 -4.49 -8.38 12.56
CA ASP A 123 -3.15 -8.94 12.74
C ASP A 123 -2.12 -8.14 11.92
N ILE A 124 -0.90 -8.02 12.47
CA ILE A 124 0.24 -7.35 11.85
C ILE A 124 1.03 -8.40 11.07
N GLU A 125 1.18 -8.20 9.77
CA GLU A 125 1.84 -9.16 8.87
C GLU A 125 3.36 -9.02 8.94
N SER A 126 4.09 -10.14 8.82
CA SER A 126 5.54 -10.09 8.63
C SER A 126 5.89 -9.44 7.29
N GLU A 127 6.88 -8.56 7.29
CA GLU A 127 7.35 -7.89 6.06
C GLU A 127 8.02 -8.90 5.12
N SER A 128 7.82 -8.75 3.80
CA SER A 128 8.44 -9.63 2.79
C SER A 128 9.98 -9.65 2.84
N THR A 129 10.60 -8.60 3.37
CA THR A 129 12.04 -8.56 3.64
C THR A 129 12.50 -9.61 4.65
N SER A 130 11.58 -10.16 5.45
CA SER A 130 11.83 -11.23 6.41
C SER A 130 11.70 -12.63 5.80
N ASP A 131 11.16 -12.78 4.59
CA ASP A 131 10.89 -14.08 3.97
C ASP A 131 12.16 -14.90 3.76
N GLY A 132 13.23 -14.26 3.25
CA GLY A 132 14.53 -14.90 3.08
C GLY A 132 15.14 -15.36 4.41
N ILE A 133 14.98 -14.55 5.47
CA ILE A 133 15.44 -14.89 6.82
C ILE A 133 14.68 -16.10 7.36
N LEU A 134 13.35 -16.08 7.26
CA LEU A 134 12.50 -17.19 7.69
C LEU A 134 12.80 -18.47 6.91
N LYS A 135 13.06 -18.37 5.61
CA LYS A 135 13.49 -19.49 4.77
C LYS A 135 14.80 -20.11 5.24
N ASP A 136 15.81 -19.30 5.54
CA ASP A 136 17.08 -19.78 6.07
C ASP A 136 16.90 -20.45 7.46
N MET A 137 16.01 -19.89 8.28
CA MET A 137 15.64 -20.45 9.59
C MET A 137 14.93 -21.82 9.50
N MET A 138 14.28 -22.16 8.38
CA MET A 138 13.70 -23.51 8.20
C MET A 138 14.77 -24.61 8.15
N THR A 139 16.02 -24.26 7.83
CA THR A 139 17.11 -25.23 7.67
C THR A 139 18.18 -25.13 8.75
N THR A 140 18.17 -24.03 9.52
CA THR A 140 19.19 -23.70 10.52
C THR A 140 18.56 -23.45 11.89
N ASN A 141 19.21 -23.92 12.95
CA ASN A 141 18.84 -23.56 14.32
C ASN A 141 19.43 -22.19 14.64
N SER A 142 18.74 -21.13 14.23
CA SER A 142 19.18 -19.74 14.37
C SER A 142 18.14 -18.85 15.05
N GLU A 143 18.58 -17.70 15.55
CA GLU A 143 17.71 -16.64 16.09
C GLU A 143 17.86 -15.40 15.22
N ASN A 144 16.76 -14.83 14.74
CA ASN A 144 16.78 -13.65 13.91
C ASN A 144 15.65 -12.68 14.24
N TRP A 145 15.83 -11.43 13.83
CA TRP A 145 14.82 -10.38 13.95
C TRP A 145 13.86 -10.43 12.76
N ILE A 146 12.58 -10.64 13.04
CA ILE A 146 11.50 -10.63 12.05
C ILE A 146 10.72 -9.34 12.20
N SER A 147 10.57 -8.61 11.09
CA SER A 147 9.86 -7.32 11.08
C SER A 147 8.39 -7.53 10.76
N PHE A 148 7.52 -6.83 11.47
CA PHE A 148 6.08 -6.81 11.24
C PHE A 148 5.63 -5.36 11.02
N GLU A 149 4.80 -5.13 10.01
CA GLU A 149 4.24 -3.80 9.69
C GLU A 149 2.73 -3.88 9.53
N ILE A 150 2.03 -2.84 10.01
CA ILE A 150 0.59 -2.67 9.79
C ILE A 150 0.29 -1.25 9.34
N THR A 151 -0.62 -1.11 8.38
CA THR A 151 -1.25 0.15 8.04
C THR A 151 -2.74 0.07 8.34
N ILE A 152 -3.24 1.02 9.15
CA ILE A 152 -4.62 1.03 9.62
C ILE A 152 -5.31 2.27 9.09
N HIS A 153 -6.32 2.08 8.26
CA HIS A 153 -7.22 3.15 7.86
C HIS A 153 -8.17 3.49 9.01
N GLY A 154 -8.43 4.78 9.24
CA GLY A 154 -9.22 5.23 10.39
C GLY A 154 -8.40 5.92 11.50
N GLY A 155 -7.06 5.88 11.44
CA GLY A 155 -6.15 6.55 12.38
C GLY A 155 -6.53 6.41 13.85
N LYS A 156 -7.04 5.21 14.22
CA LYS A 156 -7.29 4.82 15.60
C LYS A 156 -5.95 4.68 16.32
N LYS A 157 -5.83 5.28 17.50
CA LYS A 157 -4.68 5.11 18.41
C LYS A 157 -4.73 3.69 18.98
N ILE A 158 -3.57 3.08 19.20
CA ILE A 158 -3.49 1.81 19.94
C ILE A 158 -3.95 2.09 21.38
N PRO A 159 -4.86 1.27 21.95
CA PRO A 159 -5.31 1.45 23.33
C PRO A 159 -4.14 1.35 24.31
N GLU A 160 -4.18 2.16 25.38
CA GLU A 160 -3.18 2.11 26.47
C GLU A 160 -3.17 0.75 27.21
N THR A 161 -4.22 -0.05 27.03
CA THR A 161 -4.30 -1.40 27.58
C THR A 161 -3.45 -2.43 26.82
N ALA A 162 -2.89 -2.07 25.66
CA ALA A 162 -1.98 -2.93 24.91
C ALA A 162 -0.71 -3.21 25.71
N ALA A 163 -0.43 -4.49 25.91
CA ALA A 163 0.68 -4.91 26.78
C ALA A 163 1.34 -6.21 26.33
N THR A 164 0.61 -7.10 25.64
CA THR A 164 1.14 -8.40 25.23
C THR A 164 0.90 -8.67 23.75
N PHE A 165 1.48 -9.74 23.23
CA PHE A 165 1.19 -10.23 21.87
C PHE A 165 1.37 -11.74 21.76
N PHE A 166 0.83 -12.34 20.70
CA PHE A 166 1.24 -13.66 20.23
C PHE A 166 1.45 -13.63 18.72
N VAL A 167 2.23 -14.59 18.20
CA VAL A 167 2.46 -14.75 16.76
C VAL A 167 1.77 -16.02 16.30
N THR A 168 1.04 -15.94 15.19
CA THR A 168 0.40 -17.07 14.52
C THR A 168 0.98 -17.24 13.13
N SER A 169 1.33 -18.47 12.79
CA SER A 169 1.67 -18.87 11.44
C SER A 169 0.42 -19.34 10.70
N LYS A 170 0.17 -18.80 9.51
CA LYS A 170 -0.93 -19.20 8.62
C LYS A 170 -0.34 -19.73 7.32
N LYS A 171 -0.78 -20.93 6.91
CA LYS A 171 -0.29 -21.55 5.68
C LYS A 171 -0.86 -20.80 4.48
N ILE A 172 0.03 -20.35 3.59
CA ILE A 172 -0.35 -19.70 2.34
C ILE A 172 -0.18 -20.73 1.22
N GLU A 173 -1.25 -21.03 0.50
CA GLU A 173 -1.20 -21.95 -0.64
C GLU A 173 -1.05 -21.18 -1.94
N LYS A 174 -0.28 -21.75 -2.86
CA LYS A 174 -0.17 -21.23 -4.23
C LYS A 174 -1.53 -21.43 -4.92
N LEU A 175 -2.15 -20.35 -5.38
CA LEU A 175 -3.32 -20.43 -6.25
C LEU A 175 -2.89 -21.04 -7.59
N GLU A 176 -3.17 -22.32 -7.79
CA GLU A 176 -3.02 -23.00 -9.08
C GLU A 176 -4.16 -22.52 -10.00
N TYR A 177 -3.92 -21.47 -10.77
CA TYR A 177 -4.73 -21.21 -11.96
C TYR A 177 -4.45 -22.35 -12.94
N SER A 178 -5.31 -23.37 -12.94
CA SER A 178 -5.32 -24.39 -13.98
C SER A 178 -5.54 -23.68 -15.32
N SER A 179 -4.45 -23.50 -16.07
CA SER A 179 -4.48 -23.10 -17.46
C SER A 179 -5.06 -24.27 -18.24
N SER A 180 -6.39 -24.35 -18.31
CA SER A 180 -7.09 -25.27 -19.19
C SER A 180 -6.89 -24.79 -20.64
N THR A 181 -5.80 -25.22 -21.26
CA THR A 181 -5.69 -25.24 -22.72
C THR A 181 -6.78 -26.18 -23.24
N SER A 182 -7.78 -25.63 -23.91
CA SER A 182 -8.67 -26.38 -24.79
C SER A 182 -8.78 -25.64 -26.11
N THR A 183 -8.01 -26.13 -27.06
CA THR A 183 -8.16 -25.88 -28.49
C THR A 183 -9.39 -26.64 -28.99
N SER A 184 -10.36 -25.93 -29.57
CA SER A 184 -11.10 -26.41 -30.75
C SER A 184 -11.94 -25.27 -31.32
N ASP A 185 -11.66 -24.93 -32.58
CA ASP A 185 -12.47 -24.10 -33.46
C ASP A 185 -13.90 -24.64 -33.64
N SER A 186 -14.88 -23.73 -33.74
CA SER A 186 -15.94 -23.73 -34.78
C SER A 186 -17.08 -22.80 -34.35
N ASP A 187 -17.41 -21.89 -35.26
CA ASP A 187 -18.56 -20.98 -35.25
C ASP A 187 -19.90 -21.69 -35.06
N THR A 188 -20.83 -21.09 -34.32
CA THR A 188 -22.11 -20.52 -34.81
C THR A 188 -23.04 -20.14 -33.66
N ASP A 189 -23.74 -19.03 -33.86
CA ASP A 189 -24.61 -18.30 -32.94
C ASP A 189 -25.81 -19.11 -32.43
N THR A 190 -26.26 -18.84 -31.19
CA THR A 190 -27.53 -18.11 -30.89
C THR A 190 -27.81 -18.17 -29.38
N ASP A 191 -28.20 -17.02 -28.86
CA ASP A 191 -28.41 -16.64 -27.46
C ASP A 191 -29.37 -17.50 -26.62
N SER A 192 -29.04 -17.63 -25.34
CA SER A 192 -30.02 -17.49 -24.26
C SER A 192 -29.37 -16.95 -22.99
N ASP A 193 -29.84 -15.77 -22.62
CA ASP A 193 -29.49 -14.97 -21.47
C ASP A 193 -29.40 -15.77 -20.17
N SER A 194 -28.29 -15.54 -19.45
CA SER A 194 -28.22 -15.68 -18.00
C SER A 194 -27.32 -14.56 -17.47
N GLU A 195 -27.92 -13.38 -17.37
CA GLU A 195 -27.61 -12.27 -16.46
C GLU A 195 -26.14 -11.86 -16.32
N SER A 196 -25.79 -10.90 -17.18
CA SER A 196 -24.69 -9.96 -17.07
C SER A 196 -24.63 -9.27 -15.70
N MET A 197 -23.65 -9.64 -14.86
CA MET A 197 -23.06 -8.72 -13.89
C MET A 197 -22.00 -7.88 -14.63
N SER A 198 -22.50 -6.87 -15.33
CA SER A 198 -21.78 -5.96 -16.22
C SER A 198 -20.60 -5.23 -15.56
N ASN A 199 -19.38 -5.47 -16.07
CA ASN A 199 -18.41 -4.54 -16.69
C ASN A 199 -18.40 -3.02 -16.35
N SER A 200 -18.95 -2.58 -15.22
CA SER A 200 -19.01 -1.17 -14.80
C SER A 200 -17.75 -0.75 -14.05
N ASP A 201 -17.21 -1.64 -13.20
CA ASP A 201 -16.12 -1.33 -12.27
C ASP A 201 -14.81 -0.92 -12.99
N ASN A 202 -14.61 -1.40 -14.22
CA ASN A 202 -13.43 -1.11 -15.02
C ASN A 202 -13.50 0.27 -15.71
N LYS A 203 -14.70 0.75 -16.08
CA LYS A 203 -14.85 1.99 -16.87
C LYS A 203 -14.57 3.25 -16.06
N ASP A 204 -14.89 3.26 -14.77
CA ASP A 204 -14.64 4.41 -13.91
C ASP A 204 -13.13 4.61 -13.67
N TRP A 205 -12.38 3.53 -13.49
CA TRP A 205 -10.92 3.57 -13.39
C TRP A 205 -10.26 3.91 -14.72
N ASP A 206 -10.82 3.50 -15.86
CA ASP A 206 -10.33 3.94 -17.17
C ASP A 206 -10.47 5.46 -17.34
N LYS A 207 -11.61 6.03 -16.90
CA LYS A 207 -11.82 7.49 -16.92
C LYS A 207 -10.83 8.22 -16.02
N VAL A 208 -10.53 7.69 -14.83
CA VAL A 208 -9.50 8.26 -13.93
C VAL A 208 -8.16 8.34 -14.64
N LEU A 209 -7.78 7.28 -15.36
CA LEU A 209 -6.51 7.25 -16.06
C LEU A 209 -6.48 8.20 -17.27
N ASP A 210 -7.59 8.35 -17.98
CA ASP A 210 -7.72 9.32 -19.07
C ASP A 210 -7.57 10.76 -18.55
N ASP A 211 -8.31 11.12 -17.49
CA ASP A 211 -8.23 12.47 -16.88
C ASP A 211 -6.86 12.74 -16.27
N TYR A 212 -6.20 11.70 -15.74
CA TYR A 212 -4.84 11.81 -15.18
C TYR A 212 -3.80 12.03 -16.29
N GLU A 213 -3.92 11.32 -17.41
CA GLU A 213 -3.04 11.51 -18.56
C GLU A 213 -3.19 12.91 -19.17
N ASP A 214 -4.43 13.41 -19.31
CA ASP A 214 -4.73 14.77 -19.76
C ASP A 214 -4.10 15.85 -18.86
N TYR A 215 -4.24 15.69 -17.54
CA TYR A 215 -3.67 16.60 -16.55
C TYR A 215 -2.14 16.61 -16.61
N VAL A 216 -1.52 15.44 -16.74
CA VAL A 216 -0.08 15.28 -16.88
C VAL A 216 0.42 15.89 -18.19
N ASP A 217 -0.27 15.68 -19.30
CA ASP A 217 0.13 16.24 -20.60
C ASP A 217 0.04 17.75 -20.64
N LYS A 218 -1.00 18.32 -20.04
CA LYS A 218 -1.13 19.77 -19.88
C LYS A 218 0.02 20.34 -19.04
N THR A 219 0.34 19.65 -17.95
CA THR A 219 1.46 20.01 -17.08
C THR A 219 2.79 19.97 -17.82
N ILE A 220 3.07 18.91 -18.57
CA ILE A 220 4.30 18.76 -19.36
C ILE A 220 4.40 19.92 -20.36
N LYS A 221 3.29 20.33 -20.99
CA LYS A 221 3.24 21.49 -21.90
C LYS A 221 3.62 22.79 -21.18
N VAL A 222 3.09 23.05 -19.99
CA VAL A 222 3.45 24.22 -19.16
C VAL A 222 4.94 24.20 -18.81
N LEU A 223 5.45 23.06 -18.35
CA LEU A 223 6.86 22.91 -17.97
C LEU A 223 7.81 23.13 -19.16
N LYS A 224 7.47 22.60 -20.34
CA LYS A 224 8.25 22.84 -21.57
C LYS A 224 8.27 24.30 -21.99
N LYS A 225 7.15 25.02 -21.87
CA LYS A 225 7.08 26.47 -22.13
C LYS A 225 7.96 27.24 -21.13
N LEU A 226 7.90 26.90 -19.86
CA LEU A 226 8.74 27.52 -18.82
C LEU A 226 10.23 27.24 -19.02
N LYS A 227 10.60 26.04 -19.48
CA LYS A 227 11.98 25.71 -19.87
C LYS A 227 12.50 26.63 -20.98
N ASN A 228 11.62 27.06 -21.88
CA ASN A 228 11.92 27.97 -22.99
C ASN A 228 11.71 29.45 -22.66
N ASP A 229 11.53 29.81 -21.37
CA ASP A 229 11.20 31.15 -20.89
C ASP A 229 9.94 31.78 -21.53
N ASP A 230 9.05 30.94 -22.05
CA ASP A 230 7.79 31.38 -22.64
C ASP A 230 6.80 31.71 -21.51
N LEU A 231 6.67 33.01 -21.22
CA LEU A 231 5.77 33.54 -20.20
C LEU A 231 4.28 33.29 -20.52
N SER A 232 3.93 32.86 -21.74
CA SER A 232 2.58 32.37 -22.06
C SER A 232 2.24 31.08 -21.31
N ALA A 233 3.20 30.41 -20.68
CA ALA A 233 2.92 29.33 -19.74
C ALA A 233 1.92 29.75 -18.64
N MET A 234 1.91 31.03 -18.25
CA MET A 234 0.99 31.52 -17.23
C MET A 234 -0.47 31.54 -17.68
N THR A 235 -0.74 31.62 -18.99
CA THR A 235 -2.11 31.60 -19.53
C THR A 235 -2.68 30.19 -19.57
N GLU A 236 -1.85 29.17 -19.37
CA GLU A 236 -2.25 27.76 -19.38
C GLU A 236 -2.70 27.27 -17.98
N TYR A 237 -2.46 28.05 -16.92
CA TYR A 237 -2.82 27.70 -15.54
C TYR A 237 -4.32 27.46 -15.32
N PRO A 238 -5.25 28.28 -15.87
CA PRO A 238 -6.68 28.03 -15.71
C PRO A 238 -7.12 26.67 -16.27
N ASP A 239 -6.63 26.31 -17.46
CA ASP A 239 -6.93 25.04 -18.10
C ASP A 239 -6.29 23.86 -17.35
N MET A 240 -5.07 24.04 -16.81
CA MET A 240 -4.45 23.05 -15.92
C MET A 240 -5.29 22.81 -14.64
N MET A 241 -5.89 23.87 -14.10
CA MET A 241 -6.77 23.79 -12.92
C MET A 241 -8.12 23.15 -13.24
N GLU A 242 -8.63 23.34 -14.45
CA GLU A 242 -9.84 22.65 -14.95
C GLU A 242 -9.60 21.14 -15.08
N LYS A 243 -8.49 20.73 -15.71
CA LYS A 243 -8.09 19.32 -15.81
C LYS A 243 -7.85 18.65 -14.46
N ALA A 244 -7.34 19.39 -13.47
CA ALA A 244 -7.21 18.88 -12.11
C ALA A 244 -8.58 18.58 -11.47
N LYS A 245 -9.59 19.43 -11.70
CA LYS A 245 -10.95 19.21 -11.22
C LYS A 245 -11.62 18.01 -11.90
N ASP A 246 -11.40 17.83 -13.20
CA ASP A 246 -11.93 16.67 -13.93
C ASP A 246 -11.39 15.36 -13.35
N LEU A 247 -10.08 15.30 -13.09
CA LEU A 247 -9.42 14.18 -12.43
C LEU A 247 -9.97 13.94 -11.00
N GLU A 248 -10.19 14.99 -10.22
CA GLU A 248 -10.80 14.87 -8.90
C GLU A 248 -12.20 14.24 -8.97
N GLN A 249 -13.00 14.63 -9.96
CA GLN A 249 -14.36 14.12 -10.15
C GLN A 249 -14.38 12.65 -10.60
N SER A 250 -13.48 12.22 -11.48
CA SER A 250 -13.40 10.80 -11.86
C SER A 250 -12.92 9.93 -10.71
N LEU A 251 -11.97 10.41 -9.90
CA LEU A 251 -11.51 9.69 -8.70
C LEU A 251 -12.65 9.46 -7.71
N LYS A 252 -13.48 10.47 -7.45
CA LYS A 252 -14.67 10.34 -6.58
C LYS A 252 -15.68 9.33 -7.10
N LYS A 253 -15.78 9.14 -8.42
CA LYS A 253 -16.68 8.14 -9.01
C LYS A 253 -16.09 6.73 -8.89
N ALA A 254 -14.81 6.57 -9.20
CA ALA A 254 -14.10 5.29 -9.15
C ALA A 254 -13.89 4.72 -7.73
N GLN A 255 -14.01 5.55 -6.68
CA GLN A 255 -13.94 5.12 -5.27
C GLN A 255 -14.93 4.01 -4.89
N LYS A 256 -15.98 3.79 -5.69
CA LYS A 256 -16.95 2.71 -5.47
C LYS A 256 -16.49 1.35 -6.00
N SER A 257 -15.44 1.31 -6.82
CA SER A 257 -14.90 0.10 -7.45
C SER A 257 -13.79 -0.52 -6.59
N LYS A 258 -13.79 -1.86 -6.49
CA LYS A 258 -12.96 -2.60 -5.52
C LYS A 258 -11.46 -2.63 -5.82
N SER A 259 -11.05 -2.54 -7.09
CA SER A 259 -9.62 -2.62 -7.48
C SER A 259 -9.40 -2.23 -8.95
N LEU A 260 -8.18 -1.76 -9.28
CA LEU A 260 -7.73 -1.58 -10.67
C LEU A 260 -7.41 -2.93 -11.31
N SER A 261 -7.69 -3.07 -12.60
CA SER A 261 -7.21 -4.20 -13.40
C SER A 261 -5.71 -4.08 -13.73
N SER A 262 -5.06 -5.20 -14.07
CA SER A 262 -3.63 -5.19 -14.44
C SER A 262 -3.31 -4.27 -15.62
N LYS A 263 -4.25 -4.10 -16.57
CA LYS A 263 -4.10 -3.16 -17.70
C LYS A 263 -4.08 -1.71 -17.22
N GLN A 264 -4.91 -1.38 -16.23
CA GLN A 264 -5.00 -0.05 -15.64
C GLN A 264 -3.78 0.30 -14.78
N VAL A 265 -3.27 -0.66 -14.02
CA VAL A 265 -2.00 -0.52 -13.30
C VAL A 265 -0.85 -0.26 -14.29
N SER A 266 -0.80 -1.00 -15.40
CA SER A 266 0.21 -0.78 -16.45
C SER A 266 0.10 0.62 -17.09
N ARG A 267 -1.12 1.11 -17.36
CA ARG A 267 -1.35 2.48 -17.85
C ARG A 267 -0.87 3.52 -16.85
N MET A 268 -1.18 3.35 -15.56
CA MET A 268 -0.73 4.26 -14.51
C MET A 268 0.81 4.34 -14.44
N MET A 269 1.50 3.19 -14.52
CA MET A 269 2.97 3.14 -14.55
C MET A 269 3.55 3.84 -15.79
N LYS A 270 2.89 3.76 -16.95
CA LYS A 270 3.30 4.49 -18.17
C LYS A 270 3.20 6.00 -18.00
N ILE A 271 2.12 6.49 -17.39
CA ILE A 271 1.93 7.93 -17.11
C ILE A 271 3.00 8.43 -16.13
N GLN A 272 3.29 7.66 -15.07
CA GLN A 272 4.36 8.00 -14.12
C GLN A 272 5.75 8.02 -14.77
N THR A 273 6.02 7.05 -15.66
CA THR A 273 7.29 6.99 -16.41
C THR A 273 7.43 8.19 -17.36
N LYS A 274 6.33 8.62 -18.01
CA LYS A 274 6.30 9.82 -18.88
C LYS A 274 6.68 11.08 -18.10
N MET A 275 6.16 11.24 -16.88
CA MET A 275 6.55 12.36 -16.01
C MET A 275 8.02 12.30 -15.59
N LEU A 276 8.52 11.11 -15.22
CA LEU A 276 9.91 10.94 -14.80
C LEU A 276 10.89 11.23 -15.94
N GLN A 277 10.56 10.82 -17.17
CA GLN A 277 11.38 11.13 -18.34
C GLN A 277 11.45 12.63 -18.59
N VAL A 278 10.30 13.32 -18.51
CA VAL A 278 10.25 14.77 -18.68
C VAL A 278 11.00 15.50 -17.56
N ALA A 279 10.94 15.02 -16.32
CA ALA A 279 11.71 15.59 -15.21
C ALA A 279 13.22 15.46 -15.43
N LYS A 280 13.69 14.31 -15.94
CA LYS A 280 15.09 14.10 -16.32
C LYS A 280 15.52 15.03 -17.47
N ASP A 281 14.65 15.22 -18.47
CA ASP A 281 14.91 16.13 -19.59
C ASP A 281 14.94 17.62 -19.16
N MET A 282 14.58 17.93 -17.91
CA MET A 282 14.54 19.28 -17.34
C MET A 282 15.72 19.62 -16.41
N GLU A 283 16.62 18.66 -16.11
CA GLU A 283 17.85 18.87 -15.32
C GLU A 283 18.97 19.60 -16.08
#